data_AF-A0A841EWZ0-F1
#
_entry.id   AF-A0A841EWZ0-F1
#
_cell.length_a   1.000
_cell.length_b   1.000
_cell.length_c   1.000
_cell.angle_alpha   90.00
_cell.angle_beta   90.00
_cell.angle_gamma   90.00
#
_symmetry.space_group_name_H-M   'P 1'
#
loop_
_entity.id
_entity.type
_entity.pdbx_description
1 polymer ?
#
loop_
_entity_poly.entity_id
_entity_poly.type
_entity_poly.pdbx_seq_one_letter_code
_entity_poly.pdbx_strand_id
1 'polypeptide(L)'
;MNKYGHLKRDFEELKAEARELPGVTEYLDSPEVAVGQMILARQLELGYTQQQLADLADVPLEDIKVIQAGLVHSNFGCDIQPDSMSKVFKALKIIGVQPIIDEQAATSMLG
;
A
#
# COMPACT_ATOMS: atom_id res chain seq x y z
N MET A 1 20.79 -23.21 -8.64
CA MET A 1 19.31 -23.27 -8.50
C MET A 1 18.93 -22.72 -7.14
N ASN A 2 18.13 -21.64 -7.09
CA ASN A 2 17.65 -21.09 -5.82
C ASN A 2 16.64 -22.08 -5.21
N LYS A 3 16.87 -22.51 -3.96
CA LYS A 3 16.05 -23.46 -3.21
C LYS A 3 14.57 -23.04 -3.13
N TYR A 4 14.28 -21.75 -3.33
CA TYR A 4 12.94 -21.16 -3.23
C TYR A 4 12.36 -20.70 -4.58
N GLY A 5 12.96 -21.11 -5.71
CA GLY A 5 12.51 -20.66 -7.03
C GLY A 5 11.07 -21.07 -7.38
N HIS A 6 10.58 -22.19 -6.84
CA HIS A 6 9.19 -22.65 -7.01
C HIS A 6 8.21 -21.76 -6.23
N LEU A 7 8.49 -21.46 -4.96
CA LEU A 7 7.64 -20.57 -4.15
C LEU A 7 7.46 -19.18 -4.78
N LYS A 8 8.52 -18.62 -5.38
CA LYS A 8 8.41 -17.35 -6.08
C LYS A 8 7.45 -17.48 -7.27
N ARG A 9 7.54 -18.56 -8.04
CA ARG A 9 6.66 -18.82 -9.19
C ARG A 9 5.22 -19.01 -8.72
N ASP A 10 4.98 -19.87 -7.75
CA ASP A 10 3.66 -20.17 -7.20
C ASP A 10 2.99 -18.90 -6.64
N PHE A 11 3.76 -18.00 -6.04
CA PHE A 11 3.26 -16.70 -5.56
C PHE A 11 2.92 -15.73 -6.69
N GLU A 12 3.72 -15.66 -7.76
CA GLU A 12 3.39 -14.85 -8.93
C GLU A 12 2.15 -15.39 -9.66
N GLU A 13 2.01 -16.71 -9.77
CA GLU A 13 0.83 -17.38 -10.32
C GLU A 13 -0.42 -17.07 -9.49
N LEU A 14 -0.34 -17.20 -8.16
CA LEU A 14 -1.44 -16.84 -7.25
C LEU A 14 -1.86 -15.38 -7.40
N LYS A 15 -0.90 -14.45 -7.54
CA LYS A 15 -1.21 -13.03 -7.76
C LYS A 15 -1.91 -12.78 -9.10
N ALA A 16 -1.51 -13.49 -10.15
CA ALA A 16 -2.16 -13.40 -11.45
C ALA A 16 -3.60 -13.94 -11.37
N GLU A 17 -3.79 -15.10 -10.77
CA GLU A 17 -5.13 -15.69 -10.57
C GLU A 17 -6.03 -14.81 -9.71
N ALA A 18 -5.50 -14.19 -8.66
CA ALA A 18 -6.27 -13.31 -7.79
C ALA A 18 -6.82 -12.08 -8.53
N ARG A 19 -6.10 -11.55 -9.52
CA ARG A 19 -6.55 -10.39 -10.31
C ARG A 19 -7.76 -10.67 -11.21
N GLU A 20 -7.98 -11.95 -11.55
CA GLU A 20 -9.16 -12.38 -12.29
C GLU A 20 -10.44 -12.41 -11.43
N LEU A 21 -10.30 -12.28 -10.10
CA LEU A 21 -11.45 -12.22 -9.20
C LEU A 21 -12.12 -10.83 -9.27
N PRO A 22 -13.46 -10.77 -9.34
CA PRO A 22 -14.19 -9.50 -9.37
C PRO A 22 -13.83 -8.61 -8.17
N GLY A 23 -13.50 -7.34 -8.43
CA GLY A 23 -13.18 -6.36 -7.38
C GLY A 23 -11.74 -6.40 -6.88
N VAL A 24 -10.95 -7.43 -7.22
CA VAL A 24 -9.56 -7.52 -6.76
C VAL A 24 -8.66 -6.58 -7.54
N THR A 25 -8.81 -6.48 -8.85
CA THR A 25 -8.00 -5.54 -9.65
C THR A 25 -8.32 -4.10 -9.27
N GLU A 26 -9.60 -3.75 -9.13
CA GLU A 26 -10.03 -2.42 -8.71
C GLU A 26 -9.48 -2.05 -7.33
N TYR A 27 -9.42 -3.00 -6.40
CA TYR A 27 -8.81 -2.79 -5.11
C TYR A 27 -7.29 -2.65 -5.20
N LEU A 28 -6.60 -3.57 -5.86
CA LEU A 28 -5.13 -3.59 -5.94
C LEU A 28 -4.58 -2.35 -6.64
N ASP A 29 -5.32 -1.79 -7.59
CA ASP A 29 -4.96 -0.60 -8.33
C ASP A 29 -5.56 0.70 -7.72
N SER A 30 -6.20 0.60 -6.55
CA SER A 30 -6.80 1.75 -5.86
C SER A 30 -5.74 2.72 -5.30
N PRO A 31 -6.05 4.04 -5.24
CA PRO A 31 -5.17 5.03 -4.62
C PRO A 31 -4.80 4.68 -3.17
N GLU A 32 -5.73 4.10 -2.41
CA GLU A 32 -5.54 3.71 -1.02
C GLU A 32 -4.48 2.62 -0.86
N VAL A 33 -4.50 1.61 -1.74
CA VAL A 33 -3.46 0.56 -1.76
C VAL A 33 -2.11 1.14 -2.16
N ALA A 34 -2.07 2.03 -3.16
CA ALA A 34 -0.83 2.69 -3.58
C ALA A 34 -0.21 3.53 -2.43
N VAL A 35 -1.04 4.29 -1.71
CA VAL A 35 -0.61 5.06 -0.53
C VAL A 35 -0.12 4.13 0.58
N GLY A 36 -0.84 3.04 0.87
CA GLY A 36 -0.46 2.05 1.87
C GLY A 36 0.91 1.42 1.58
N GLN A 37 1.15 1.05 0.33
CA GLN A 37 2.44 0.51 -0.13
C GLN A 37 3.57 1.54 -0.04
N MET A 38 3.32 2.80 -0.41
CA MET A 38 4.29 3.89 -0.27
C MET A 38 4.69 4.08 1.20
N ILE A 39 3.72 4.12 2.11
CA ILE A 39 3.96 4.26 3.55
C ILE A 39 4.76 3.08 4.08
N LEU A 40 4.39 1.85 3.69
CA LEU A 40 5.11 0.64 4.07
C LEU A 40 6.56 0.65 3.56
N ALA A 41 6.78 0.97 2.28
CA ALA A 41 8.11 1.05 1.69
C ALA A 41 8.98 2.06 2.46
N ARG A 42 8.44 3.24 2.73
CA ARG A 42 9.15 4.29 3.47
C ARG A 42 9.45 3.90 4.91
N GLN A 43 8.52 3.22 5.59
CA GLN A 43 8.74 2.68 6.93
C GLN A 43 9.94 1.71 6.93
N LEU A 44 9.99 0.80 5.96
CA LEU A 44 11.06 -0.19 5.83
C LEU A 44 12.40 0.45 5.49
N GLU A 45 12.43 1.47 4.61
CA GLU A 45 13.64 2.25 4.31
C GLU A 45 14.24 2.92 5.56
N LEU A 46 13.38 3.41 6.46
CA LEU A 46 13.79 4.04 7.71
C LEU A 46 14.07 3.03 8.85
N GLY A 47 13.85 1.73 8.60
CA GLY A 47 14.12 0.66 9.56
C GLY A 47 13.13 0.59 10.73
N TYR A 48 11.91 1.11 10.57
CA TYR A 48 10.90 1.08 11.62
C TYR A 48 10.04 -0.18 11.56
N THR A 49 9.63 -0.68 12.73
CA THR A 49 8.48 -1.58 12.87
C THR A 49 7.18 -0.79 12.77
N GLN A 50 6.05 -1.48 12.57
CA GLN A 50 4.73 -0.83 12.57
C GLN A 50 4.42 -0.16 13.92
N GLN A 51 4.82 -0.79 15.04
CA GLN A 51 4.64 -0.21 16.37
C GLN A 51 5.48 1.05 16.53
N GLN A 52 6.74 1.04 16.09
CA GLN A 52 7.59 2.23 16.16
C GLN A 52 7.05 3.38 15.31
N LEU A 53 6.46 3.09 14.15
CA LEU A 53 5.79 4.09 13.34
C LEU A 53 4.55 4.65 14.04
N ALA A 54 3.72 3.79 14.63
CA ALA A 54 2.54 4.20 15.40
C ALA A 54 2.94 5.14 16.55
N ASP A 55 3.96 4.75 17.33
CA ASP A 55 4.49 5.54 18.44
C ASP A 55 5.08 6.88 17.95
N LEU A 56 5.81 6.88 16.83
CA LEU A 56 6.41 8.09 16.24
C LEU A 56 5.36 9.06 15.69
N ALA A 57 4.29 8.53 15.11
CA ALA A 57 3.19 9.30 14.54
C ALA A 57 2.14 9.70 15.59
N ASP A 58 2.19 9.15 16.80
CA ASP A 58 1.17 9.36 17.84
C ASP A 58 -0.24 8.97 17.34
N VAL A 59 -0.35 7.75 16.83
CA VAL A 59 -1.56 7.13 16.31
C VAL A 59 -1.71 5.69 16.80
N PRO A 60 -2.93 5.12 16.82
CA PRO A 60 -3.11 3.70 17.10
C PRO A 60 -2.37 2.80 16.10
N LEU A 61 -1.83 1.68 16.56
CA LEU A 61 -1.25 0.65 15.69
C LEU A 61 -2.26 0.15 14.65
N GLU A 62 -3.55 0.10 15.01
CA GLU A 62 -4.63 -0.31 14.12
C GLU A 62 -4.69 0.57 12.86
N ASP A 63 -4.59 1.90 13.04
CA ASP A 63 -4.60 2.86 11.93
C ASP A 63 -3.42 2.61 10.98
N ILE A 64 -2.22 2.30 11.49
CA ILE A 64 -1.07 1.94 10.66
C ILE A 64 -1.38 0.71 9.79
N LYS A 65 -1.98 -0.32 10.38
CA LYS A 65 -2.32 -1.56 9.65
C LYS A 65 -3.38 -1.32 8.59
N VAL A 66 -4.45 -0.59 8.93
CA VAL A 66 -5.54 -0.24 8.01
C VAL A 66 -5.00 0.56 6.83
N ILE A 67 -4.18 1.59 7.10
CA ILE A 67 -3.56 2.42 6.06
C ILE A 67 -2.65 1.59 5.17
N GLN A 68 -1.73 0.81 5.74
CA GLN A 68 -0.75 0.04 4.94
C GLN A 68 -1.38 -1.07 4.12
N ALA A 69 -2.50 -1.63 4.60
CA ALA A 69 -3.26 -2.61 3.85
C ALA A 69 -4.11 -1.97 2.75
N GLY A 70 -4.39 -0.66 2.79
CA GLY A 70 -5.30 0.00 1.84
C GLY A 70 -6.79 -0.16 2.20
N LEU A 71 -7.10 -0.51 3.45
CA LEU A 71 -8.46 -0.85 3.90
C LEU A 71 -9.35 0.38 4.15
N VAL A 72 -8.81 1.59 4.00
CA VAL A 72 -9.60 2.84 4.00
C VAL A 72 -10.50 2.93 2.75
N HIS A 73 -10.25 2.09 1.74
CA HIS A 73 -11.08 1.99 0.56
C HIS A 73 -12.54 1.70 0.94
N SER A 74 -13.49 2.37 0.27
CA SER A 74 -14.93 2.36 0.62
C SER A 74 -15.57 0.98 0.68
N ASN A 75 -14.96 -0.02 0.03
CA ASN A 75 -15.45 -1.40 -0.02
C ASN A 75 -15.23 -2.18 1.29
N PHE A 76 -14.36 -1.71 2.19
CA PHE A 76 -13.99 -2.45 3.41
C PHE A 76 -14.55 -1.82 4.70
N GLY A 77 -14.94 -0.53 4.66
CA GLY A 77 -15.58 0.15 5.79
C GLY A 77 -14.67 0.30 7.01
N CYS A 78 -13.35 0.21 6.85
CA CYS A 78 -12.42 0.49 7.94
C CYS A 78 -12.14 1.99 8.00
N ASP A 79 -12.44 2.58 9.15
CA ASP A 79 -12.12 3.97 9.44
C ASP A 79 -10.79 4.08 10.20
N ILE A 80 -10.14 5.23 10.05
CA ILE A 80 -8.97 5.64 10.84
C ILE A 80 -9.30 6.94 11.56
N GLN A 81 -8.47 7.34 12.53
CA GLN A 81 -8.64 8.65 13.12
C GLN A 81 -8.43 9.75 12.05
N PRO A 82 -9.21 10.85 12.10
CA PRO A 82 -9.21 11.86 11.03
C PRO A 82 -7.85 12.46 10.68
N ASP A 83 -6.91 12.50 11.64
CA ASP A 83 -5.57 13.07 11.45
C ASP A 83 -4.46 12.03 11.30
N SER A 84 -4.77 10.73 11.38
CA SER A 84 -3.77 9.65 11.35
C SER A 84 -2.93 9.65 10.08
N MET A 85 -3.55 9.81 8.91
CA MET A 85 -2.82 9.86 7.64
C MET A 85 -1.79 11.00 7.61
N SER A 86 -2.19 12.19 8.08
CA SER A 86 -1.32 13.38 8.11
C SER A 86 -0.16 13.21 9.09
N LYS A 87 -0.44 12.64 10.27
CA LYS A 87 0.56 12.32 11.29
C LYS A 87 1.58 11.30 10.79
N VAL A 88 1.13 10.25 10.10
CA VAL A 88 2.00 9.23 9.51
C VAL A 88 2.92 9.81 8.44
N PHE A 89 2.39 10.63 7.52
CA PHE A 89 3.23 11.31 6.52
C PHE A 89 4.27 12.22 7.15
N LYS A 90 3.90 12.96 8.19
CA LYS A 90 4.83 13.81 8.94
C LYS A 90 5.92 12.98 9.63
N ALA A 91 5.56 11.88 10.29
CA ALA A 91 6.49 10.97 10.97
C ALA A 91 7.52 10.37 9.99
N LEU A 92 7.07 10.01 8.79
CA LEU A 92 7.92 9.43 7.74
C LEU A 92 8.70 10.47 6.92
N LYS A 93 8.55 11.76 7.22
CA LYS A 93 9.13 12.89 6.49
C LYS A 93 8.83 12.81 4.99
N ILE A 94 7.62 12.37 4.64
CA ILE A 94 7.15 12.34 3.25
C ILE A 94 6.71 13.77 2.91
N ILE A 95 7.47 14.43 2.03
CA ILE A 95 7.20 15.80 1.58
C ILE A 95 6.92 15.74 0.08
N GLY A 96 5.66 15.98 -0.31
CA GLY A 96 5.24 15.94 -1.70
C GLY A 96 5.24 14.51 -2.26
N VAL A 97 4.08 13.87 -2.29
CA VAL A 97 3.91 12.64 -3.05
C VAL A 97 3.90 13.04 -4.53
N GLN A 98 4.97 12.76 -5.26
CA GLN A 98 4.95 12.86 -6.72
C GLN A 98 4.39 11.54 -7.26
N PRO A 99 3.20 11.52 -7.88
CA PRO A 99 2.77 10.35 -8.61
C PRO A 99 3.76 10.11 -9.75
N ILE A 100 4.36 8.92 -9.77
CA ILE A 100 5.05 8.44 -10.97
C ILE A 100 3.92 7.99 -11.90
N ILE A 101 3.46 8.90 -12.75
CA ILE A 101 2.56 8.55 -13.84
C ILE A 101 3.43 7.89 -14.90
N ASP A 102 3.34 6.57 -15.02
CA ASP A 102 3.88 5.86 -16.17
C ASP A 102 3.03 6.25 -17.40
N GLU A 103 3.46 7.28 -18.13
CA GLU A 103 2.79 7.77 -19.34
C GLU A 103 2.63 6.67 -20.40
N GLN A 104 3.38 5.55 -20.33
CA GLN A 104 3.18 4.43 -21.27
C GLN A 104 1.89 3.66 -21.01
N ALA A 105 1.38 3.62 -19.77
CA ALA A 105 0.12 2.96 -19.45
C ALA A 105 -1.11 3.77 -19.89
N ALA A 106 -1.01 5.11 -19.94
CA ALA A 106 -2.13 5.98 -20.31
C ALA A 106 -2.46 5.95 -21.81
N THR A 107 -1.47 5.67 -22.68
CA THR A 107 -1.68 5.61 -24.14
C THR A 107 -2.46 4.38 -24.62
N SER A 108 -2.64 3.34 -23.80
CA SER A 108 -3.36 2.14 -24.22
C SER A 108 -4.88 2.21 -23.99
N MET A 109 -5.40 3.29 -23.39
CA MET A 109 -6.84 3.49 -23.11
C MET A 109 -7.53 4.45 -24.09
N LEU A 110 -6.81 4.93 -25.12
CA LEU A 110 -7.33 5.81 -26.18
C LEU A 110 -7.04 5.28 -27.60
N GLY A 111 -6.68 4.00 -27.74
CA GLY A 111 -6.47 3.32 -29.02
C GLY A 111 -7.69 2.53 -29.47
#